data_AF-I3CJ25-F1
#
_entry.id   AF-I3CJ25-F1
#
_cell.length_a   1.000
_cell.length_b   1.000
_cell.length_c   1.000
_cell.angle_alpha   90.00
_cell.angle_beta   90.00
_cell.angle_gamma   90.00
#
_symmetry.space_group_name_H-M   'P 1'
#
loop_
_entity.id
_entity.type
_entity.pdbx_description
1 polymer ?
#
loop_
_entity_poly.entity_id
_entity_poly.type
_entity_poly.pdbx_seq_one_letter_code
_entity_poly.pdbx_strand_id
1 'polypeptide(L)'
;MKEQVKKWADLNKSNVAAVQKLADINTNLATALLRQQMDILSIYADNSVKQIQALTEAKRVQDLFAIQAEATQELNKKVLNNARITVEILVDSKSQIASLVEDNLKSISTFNPLAKAA
;
A
#
# COMPACT_ATOMS: atom_id res chain seq x y z
N MET A 1 16.14 -42.61 3.99
CA MET A 1 16.29 -41.71 5.15
C MET A 1 16.96 -40.38 4.81
N LYS A 2 18.21 -40.32 4.30
CA LYS A 2 18.91 -39.04 3.99
C LYS A 2 18.12 -38.09 3.08
N GLU A 3 17.44 -38.63 2.07
CA GLU A 3 16.65 -37.86 1.11
C GLU A 3 15.36 -37.29 1.72
N GLN A 4 14.72 -38.02 2.63
CA GLN A 4 13.54 -37.54 3.38
C GLN A 4 13.92 -36.46 4.40
N VAL A 5 15.08 -36.60 5.06
CA VAL A 5 15.61 -35.57 5.98
C VAL A 5 15.97 -34.28 5.23
N LYS A 6 16.57 -34.40 4.03
CA LYS A 6 16.85 -33.25 3.16
C LYS A 6 15.58 -32.54 2.71
N LYS A 7 14.58 -33.30 2.24
CA LYS A 7 13.25 -32.81 1.89
C LYS A 7 12.56 -32.08 3.04
N TRP A 8 12.63 -32.64 4.25
CA TRP A 8 12.08 -32.00 5.45
C TRP A 8 12.81 -30.70 5.81
N ALA A 9 14.14 -30.66 5.69
CA ALA A 9 14.93 -29.45 5.91
C ALA A 9 14.62 -28.34 4.88
N ASP A 10 14.43 -28.71 3.61
CA ASP A 10 14.09 -27.78 2.53
C ASP A 10 12.66 -27.21 2.71
N LEU A 11 11.69 -28.02 3.15
CA LEU A 11 10.35 -27.56 3.52
C LEU A 11 10.37 -26.56 4.68
N ASN A 12 11.13 -26.86 5.74
CA ASN A 12 11.28 -25.95 6.86
C ASN A 12 11.89 -24.60 6.44
N LYS A 13 12.92 -24.63 5.58
CA LYS A 13 13.49 -23.39 5.01
C LYS A 13 12.47 -22.61 4.18
N SER A 14 11.68 -23.29 3.35
CA SER A 14 10.63 -22.66 2.54
C SER A 14 9.56 -22.01 3.42
N ASN A 15 9.14 -22.68 4.50
CA ASN A 15 8.14 -22.15 5.42
C ASN A 15 8.65 -20.92 6.18
N VAL A 16 9.89 -20.94 6.66
CA VAL A 16 10.51 -19.78 7.31
C VAL A 16 10.59 -18.60 6.34
N ALA A 17 11.02 -18.84 5.10
CA ALA A 17 11.08 -17.79 4.07
C ALA A 17 9.69 -17.23 3.73
N ALA A 18 8.65 -18.06 3.70
CA ALA A 18 7.28 -17.61 3.46
C ALA A 18 6.74 -16.73 4.60
N VAL A 19 7.00 -17.10 5.84
CA VAL A 19 6.63 -16.28 7.02
C VAL A 19 7.36 -14.94 6.98
N GLN A 20 8.64 -14.93 6.60
CA GLN A 20 9.44 -13.72 6.50
C GLN A 20 8.90 -12.79 5.39
N LYS A 21 8.57 -13.34 4.21
CA LYS A 21 7.91 -12.58 3.14
C LYS A 21 6.57 -11.99 3.58
N LEU A 22 5.75 -12.72 4.34
CA LEU A 22 4.50 -12.16 4.89
C LEU A 22 4.75 -10.99 5.85
N ALA A 23 5.75 -11.12 6.72
CA ALA A 23 6.12 -10.06 7.65
C ALA A 23 6.58 -8.80 6.89
N ASP A 24 7.36 -8.97 5.83
CA ASP A 24 7.81 -7.88 4.96
C ASP A 24 6.63 -7.20 4.25
N ILE A 25 5.72 -7.98 3.66
CA ILE A 25 4.50 -7.46 3.02
C ILE A 25 3.70 -6.60 4.00
N ASN A 26 3.44 -7.11 5.22
CA ASN A 26 2.68 -6.39 6.23
C ASN A 26 3.39 -5.10 6.69
N THR A 27 4.71 -5.14 6.88
CA THR A 27 5.49 -3.98 7.30
C THR A 27 5.52 -2.90 6.21
N ASN A 28 5.65 -3.31 4.95
CA ASN A 28 5.63 -2.42 3.80
C ASN A 28 4.25 -1.78 3.63
N LEU A 29 3.18 -2.57 3.74
CA LEU A 29 1.80 -2.06 3.70
C LEU A 29 1.55 -1.05 4.81
N ALA A 30 1.91 -1.38 6.06
CA ALA A 30 1.73 -0.47 7.20
C ALA A 30 2.49 0.85 7.00
N THR A 31 3.75 0.76 6.54
CA THR A 31 4.58 1.93 6.25
C THR A 31 4.00 2.79 5.13
N ALA A 32 3.50 2.16 4.07
CA ALA A 32 2.87 2.86 2.94
C ALA A 32 1.57 3.56 3.36
N LEU A 33 0.72 2.91 4.16
CA LEU A 33 -0.50 3.53 4.71
C LEU A 33 -0.20 4.67 5.68
N LEU A 34 0.83 4.55 6.53
CA LEU A 34 1.27 5.64 7.40
C LEU A 34 1.76 6.84 6.60
N ARG A 35 2.48 6.62 5.49
CA ARG A 35 2.84 7.70 4.56
C ARG A 35 1.61 8.37 3.97
N GLN A 36 0.61 7.60 3.53
CA GLN A 36 -0.63 8.20 3.01
C GLN A 36 -1.39 9.02 4.06
N GLN A 37 -1.38 8.62 5.34
CA GLN A 37 -1.93 9.43 6.43
C GLN A 37 -1.16 10.75 6.63
N MET A 38 0.18 10.70 6.59
CA MET A 38 1.01 11.91 6.64
C MET A 38 0.78 12.83 5.44
N ASP A 39 0.61 12.26 4.23
CA ASP A 39 0.32 13.01 3.02
C ASP A 39 -1.03 13.75 3.15
N ILE A 40 -2.08 13.08 3.65
CA ILE A 40 -3.37 13.73 3.93
C ILE A 40 -3.21 14.89 4.91
N LEU A 41 -2.46 14.70 6.00
CA LEU A 41 -2.20 15.78 6.97
C LEU A 41 -1.47 16.95 6.32
N SER A 42 -0.47 16.68 5.47
CA SER A 42 0.24 17.71 4.71
C SER A 42 -0.69 18.47 3.76
N ILE A 43 -1.60 17.76 3.08
CA ILE A 43 -2.59 18.36 2.19
C ILE A 43 -3.48 19.36 2.94
N TYR A 44 -3.93 19.01 4.15
CA TYR A 44 -4.73 19.91 4.98
C TYR A 44 -3.92 21.09 5.52
N ALA A 45 -2.67 20.87 5.91
CA ALA A 45 -1.78 21.95 6.36
C ALA A 45 -1.51 22.96 5.23
N ASP A 46 -1.19 22.49 4.03
CA ASP A 46 -1.02 23.32 2.83
C ASP A 46 -2.28 24.16 2.55
N ASN A 47 -3.45 23.54 2.61
CA ASN A 47 -4.71 24.23 2.36
C ASN A 47 -4.98 25.30 3.42
N SER A 48 -4.62 25.04 4.68
CA SER A 48 -4.77 26.00 5.77
C SER A 48 -3.87 27.22 5.58
N VAL A 49 -2.61 27.01 5.17
CA VAL A 49 -1.68 28.09 4.82
C VAL A 49 -2.21 28.92 3.66
N LYS A 50 -2.69 28.27 2.60
CA LYS A 50 -3.29 28.96 1.44
C LYS A 50 -4.51 29.79 1.83
N GLN A 51 -5.34 29.29 2.74
CA GLN A 51 -6.52 30.01 3.19
C GLN A 51 -6.14 31.25 4.02
N ILE A 52 -5.09 31.17 4.85
CA ILE A 52 -4.55 32.33 5.56
C ILE A 52 -4.00 33.36 4.57
N GLN A 53 -3.20 32.93 3.58
CA GLN A 53 -2.66 33.81 2.54
C GLN A 53 -3.79 34.52 1.77
N ALA A 54 -4.82 33.77 1.37
CA ALA A 54 -5.99 34.29 0.69
C ALA A 54 -6.68 35.42 1.48
N LEU A 55 -6.83 35.24 2.79
CA LEU A 55 -7.44 36.23 3.67
C LEU A 55 -6.57 37.49 3.82
N THR A 56 -5.24 37.35 3.77
CA THR A 56 -4.33 38.50 3.87
C THR A 56 -4.16 39.26 2.55
N GLU A 57 -4.33 38.58 1.41
CA GLU A 57 -4.09 39.15 0.08
C GLU A 57 -5.36 39.69 -0.59
N ALA A 58 -6.54 39.18 -0.22
CA ALA A 58 -7.79 39.59 -0.84
C ALA A 58 -8.17 41.04 -0.50
N LYS A 59 -8.24 41.88 -1.53
CA LYS A 59 -8.69 43.28 -1.40
C LYS A 59 -10.19 43.42 -1.54
N ARG A 60 -10.86 42.43 -2.16
CA ARG A 60 -12.31 42.39 -2.39
C ARG A 60 -12.86 41.00 -2.07
N VAL A 61 -14.10 40.95 -1.61
CA VAL A 61 -14.83 39.68 -1.32
C VAL A 61 -14.92 38.77 -2.56
N GLN A 62 -14.93 39.35 -3.77
CA GLN A 62 -14.97 38.60 -5.02
C GLN A 62 -13.69 37.78 -5.25
N ASP A 63 -12.54 38.29 -4.80
CA ASP A 63 -11.25 37.62 -4.90
C ASP A 63 -11.22 36.39 -3.97
N LEU A 64 -11.87 36.48 -2.80
CA LEU A 64 -12.01 35.35 -1.87
C LEU A 64 -12.77 34.18 -2.49
N PHE A 65 -13.83 34.44 -3.27
CA PHE A 65 -14.59 33.36 -3.92
C PHE A 65 -13.77 32.62 -4.98
N ALA A 66 -12.98 33.34 -5.78
CA ALA A 66 -12.10 32.74 -6.77
C ALA A 66 -11.03 31.86 -6.08
N ILE A 67 -10.39 32.39 -5.03
CA ILE A 67 -9.36 31.66 -4.28
C ILE A 67 -9.95 30.43 -3.57
N GLN A 68 -11.14 30.55 -2.97
CA GLN A 68 -11.84 29.44 -2.33
C GLN A 68 -12.18 28.34 -3.34
N ALA A 69 -12.61 28.70 -4.56
CA ALA A 69 -12.92 27.75 -5.62
C ALA A 69 -11.66 26.99 -6.09
N GLU A 70 -10.55 27.69 -6.30
CA GLU A 70 -9.26 27.08 -6.66
C GLU A 70 -8.74 26.16 -5.55
N ALA A 71 -8.74 26.64 -4.29
CA ALA A 71 -8.32 25.84 -3.14
C ALA A 71 -9.15 24.56 -2.99
N THR A 72 -10.46 24.64 -3.21
CA THR A 72 -11.36 23.48 -3.18
C THR A 72 -11.06 22.49 -4.31
N GLN A 73 -10.82 22.97 -5.52
CA GLN A 73 -10.46 22.10 -6.65
C GLN A 73 -9.12 21.40 -6.42
N GLU A 74 -8.13 22.13 -5.90
CA GLU A 74 -6.81 21.56 -5.60
C GLU A 74 -6.89 20.53 -4.48
N LEU A 75 -7.60 20.85 -3.39
CA LEU A 75 -7.85 19.92 -2.29
C LEU A 75 -8.48 18.63 -2.80
N ASN A 76 -9.55 18.74 -3.61
CA ASN A 76 -10.22 17.59 -4.20
C ASN A 76 -9.28 16.74 -5.07
N LYS A 77 -8.44 17.37 -5.90
CA LYS A 77 -7.45 16.65 -6.72
C LYS A 77 -6.44 15.90 -5.86
N LYS A 78 -5.89 16.56 -4.82
CA LYS A 78 -4.89 15.96 -3.93
C LYS A 78 -5.47 14.80 -3.11
N VAL A 79 -6.67 14.97 -2.55
CA VAL A 79 -7.37 13.91 -1.81
C VAL A 79 -7.72 12.72 -2.72
N LEU A 80 -8.26 12.97 -3.92
CA LEU A 80 -8.57 11.91 -4.88
C LEU A 80 -7.31 11.15 -5.31
N ASN A 81 -6.20 11.85 -5.49
CA ASN A 81 -4.92 11.23 -5.82
C ASN A 81 -4.41 10.32 -4.68
N ASN A 82 -4.45 10.79 -3.43
CA ASN A 82 -4.10 9.99 -2.26
C ASN A 82 -4.99 8.74 -2.13
N ALA A 83 -6.28 8.87 -2.40
CA ALA A 83 -7.21 7.73 -2.42
C ALA A 83 -6.84 6.71 -3.52
N ARG A 84 -6.49 7.17 -4.73
CA ARG A 84 -6.02 6.28 -5.81
C ARG A 84 -4.75 5.53 -5.42
N ILE A 85 -3.75 6.23 -4.89
CA ILE A 85 -2.49 5.63 -4.45
C ILE A 85 -2.75 4.60 -3.33
N THR A 86 -3.66 4.91 -2.39
CA THR A 86 -4.05 3.97 -1.35
C THR A 86 -4.65 2.68 -1.93
N VAL A 87 -5.50 2.78 -2.95
CA VAL A 87 -6.05 1.60 -3.66
C VAL A 87 -4.93 0.82 -4.36
N GLU A 88 -3.99 1.50 -5.02
CA GLU A 88 -2.84 0.86 -5.66
C GLU A 88 -1.98 0.08 -4.66
N ILE A 89 -1.70 0.65 -3.47
CA ILE A 89 -0.98 -0.01 -2.38
C ILE A 89 -1.70 -1.30 -1.94
N LEU A 90 -3.02 -1.26 -1.81
CA LEU A 90 -3.82 -2.40 -1.40
C LEU A 90 -3.86 -3.50 -2.47
N VAL A 91 -3.99 -3.11 -3.74
CA VAL A 91 -3.96 -4.05 -4.89
C VAL A 91 -2.60 -4.72 -5.01
N ASP A 92 -1.52 -3.95 -4.86
CA ASP A 92 -0.17 -4.48 -4.90
C ASP A 92 0.09 -5.47 -3.74
N SER A 93 -0.30 -5.10 -2.51
CA SER A 93 -0.19 -6.00 -1.35
C SER A 93 -0.98 -7.30 -1.55
N LYS A 94 -2.19 -7.22 -2.12
CA LYS A 94 -2.99 -8.39 -2.49
C LYS A 94 -2.27 -9.27 -3.52
N SER A 95 -1.66 -8.66 -4.54
CA SER A 95 -0.88 -9.37 -5.57
C SER A 95 0.34 -10.10 -4.99
N GLN A 96 1.05 -9.45 -4.07
CA GLN A 96 2.20 -10.03 -3.38
C GLN A 96 1.79 -11.24 -2.52
N ILE A 97 0.66 -11.14 -1.80
CA ILE A 97 0.11 -12.27 -1.02
C ILE A 97 -0.31 -13.42 -1.93
N ALA A 98 -1.00 -13.13 -3.04
CA ALA A 98 -1.42 -14.14 -4.00
C ALA A 98 -0.20 -14.89 -4.59
N SER A 99 0.83 -14.15 -4.98
CA SER A 99 2.09 -14.71 -5.47
C SER A 99 2.76 -15.62 -4.42
N LEU A 100 2.74 -15.20 -3.15
CA LEU A 100 3.29 -16.03 -2.07
C LEU A 100 2.50 -17.34 -1.89
N VAL A 101 1.18 -17.31 -2.00
CA VAL A 101 0.35 -18.53 -1.93
C VAL A 101 0.66 -19.44 -3.12
N GLU A 102 0.75 -18.89 -4.33
CA GLU A 102 1.12 -19.65 -5.53
C GLU A 102 2.50 -20.30 -5.40
N ASP A 103 3.49 -19.57 -4.89
CA ASP A 103 4.84 -20.09 -4.66
C ASP A 103 4.84 -21.25 -3.66
N ASN A 104 4.07 -21.14 -2.58
CA ASN A 104 3.93 -22.21 -1.60
C ASN A 104 3.22 -23.44 -2.19
N LEU A 105 2.15 -23.25 -2.98
CA LEU A 105 1.47 -24.35 -3.66
C LEU A 105 2.37 -25.06 -4.69
N LYS A 106 3.16 -24.31 -5.45
CA LYS A 106 4.17 -24.87 -6.38
C LYS A 106 5.20 -25.71 -5.61
N SER A 107 5.73 -25.20 -4.50
CA SER A 107 6.65 -25.94 -3.62
C SER A 107 6.02 -27.22 -3.04
N ILE A 108 4.73 -27.23 -2.71
CA ILE A 108 4.06 -28.46 -2.24
C ILE A 108 3.85 -29.46 -3.39
N SER A 109 3.47 -28.99 -4.58
CA SER A 109 3.22 -29.83 -5.75
C SER A 109 4.48 -30.50 -6.32
N THR A 110 5.66 -29.87 -6.19
CA THR A 110 6.95 -30.49 -6.53
C THR A 110 7.38 -31.53 -5.51
N PHE A 111 6.87 -31.47 -4.29
CA PHE A 111 7.13 -32.45 -3.22
C PHE A 111 6.23 -33.69 -3.29
N ASN A 112 5.01 -33.57 -3.81
CA ASN A 112 4.10 -34.71 -4.02
C ASN A 112 3.44 -34.65 -5.42
N PRO A 113 3.90 -35.45 -6.41
CA PRO A 113 3.30 -35.49 -7.75
C PRO A 113 1.82 -35.94 -7.75
N LEU A 114 1.32 -36.53 -6.66
CA LEU A 114 -0.10 -36.92 -6.50
C LEU A 114 -1.01 -35.76 -6.06
N ALA A 115 -0.47 -34.63 -5.60
CA ALA A 115 -1.28 -33.46 -5.23
C ALA A 115 -1.89 -32.74 -6.46
N LYS A 116 -1.46 -33.07 -7.67
CA LYS A 116 -2.07 -32.62 -8.93
C LYS A 116 -3.30 -33.45 -9.35
N ALA A 117 -3.59 -34.56 -8.67
CA ALA A 117 -4.61 -35.54 -9.09
C ALA A 117 -5.87 -35.59 -8.21
N ALA A 118 -6.00 -34.69 -7.23
CA ALA A 118 -7.20 -34.48 -6.41
C ALA A 118 -7.68 -33.04 -6.56
#